data_AF-A0A951WG67-F1
#
_entry.id   AF-A0A951WG67-F1
#
_cell.length_a   1.000
_cell.length_b   1.000
_cell.length_c   1.000
_cell.angle_alpha   90.00
_cell.angle_beta   90.00
_cell.angle_gamma   90.00
#
_symmetry.space_group_name_H-M   'P 1'
#
loop_
_entity.id
_entity.type
_entity.pdbx_description
1 polymer ?
#
loop_
_entity_poly.entity_id
_entity_poly.type
_entity_poly.pdbx_seq_one_letter_code
_entity_poly.pdbx_strand_id
1 'polypeptide(L)'
;MRRTGFLLMFIFIAGAATFAQNTMVLKSKTAKVISPYSSDFNLDFSSSNLALKKLTSIIESGRKKKSAETLLSAAMILFMEEKSTGKKSNITGISLLKEATEIALRSKSKKLLKLVSDYWADPAFGNNSKYAEDLIYDE
;
A
#
# COMPACT_ATOMS: atom_id res chain seq x y z
N MET A 1 -23.77 -83.51 5.16
CA MET A 1 -23.99 -82.82 6.44
C MET A 1 -23.17 -81.52 6.45
N ARG A 2 -23.85 -80.38 6.66
CA ARG A 2 -23.43 -79.00 7.01
C ARG A 2 -21.98 -78.59 6.64
N ARG A 3 -21.74 -77.99 5.46
CA ARG A 3 -21.90 -76.55 5.08
C ARG A 3 -21.07 -75.57 5.92
N THR A 4 -19.87 -75.33 5.42
CA THR A 4 -19.07 -74.10 5.53
C THR A 4 -19.82 -72.89 4.97
N GLY A 5 -19.46 -71.69 5.45
CA GLY A 5 -19.56 -70.46 4.64
C GLY A 5 -20.44 -69.35 5.21
N PHE A 6 -19.77 -68.34 5.77
CA PHE A 6 -19.92 -66.91 5.47
C PHE A 6 -21.26 -66.40 4.88
N LEU A 7 -21.90 -65.46 5.60
CA LEU A 7 -22.76 -64.42 5.03
C LEU A 7 -22.68 -63.19 5.97
N LEU A 8 -21.84 -62.18 5.73
CA LEU A 8 -22.01 -61.03 4.83
C LEU A 8 -23.32 -60.24 5.07
N MET A 9 -23.26 -59.27 5.99
CA MET A 9 -24.11 -58.07 6.06
C MET A 9 -23.34 -56.99 6.82
N PHE A 10 -23.35 -55.69 6.52
CA PHE A 10 -23.76 -54.87 5.38
C PHE A 10 -23.22 -53.47 5.75
N ILE A 11 -22.58 -52.77 4.79
CA ILE A 11 -22.59 -51.30 4.62
C ILE A 11 -22.07 -50.39 5.76
N PHE A 12 -20.98 -49.65 5.48
CA PHE A 12 -21.08 -48.19 5.27
C PHE A 12 -19.87 -47.68 4.47
N ILE A 13 -20.10 -47.38 3.20
CA ILE A 13 -19.22 -46.53 2.39
C ILE A 13 -19.62 -45.09 2.70
N ALA A 14 -18.73 -44.35 3.34
CA ALA A 14 -18.67 -42.90 3.23
C ALA A 14 -17.20 -42.51 3.17
N GLY A 15 -16.67 -42.57 1.95
CA GLY A 15 -15.39 -41.94 1.63
C GLY A 15 -15.54 -40.44 1.67
N ALA A 16 -14.67 -39.78 2.42
CA ALA A 16 -14.30 -38.38 2.20
C ALA A 16 -12.94 -38.12 2.87
N ALA A 17 -11.88 -38.40 2.11
CA ALA A 17 -10.69 -37.57 1.99
C ALA A 17 -10.21 -36.82 3.26
N THR A 18 -9.75 -37.54 4.29
CA THR A 18 -9.03 -36.94 5.42
C THR A 18 -7.53 -37.23 5.40
N PHE A 19 -6.88 -37.29 4.23
CA PHE A 19 -5.41 -37.38 4.15
C PHE A 19 -4.86 -36.80 2.85
N ALA A 20 -5.09 -35.51 2.58
CA ALA A 20 -4.46 -34.83 1.42
C ALA A 20 -4.28 -33.30 1.57
N GLN A 21 -4.20 -32.74 2.78
CA GLN A 21 -4.03 -31.27 2.95
C GLN A 21 -2.80 -30.81 3.72
N ASN A 22 -1.91 -31.70 4.18
CA ASN A 22 -0.74 -31.26 4.99
C ASN A 22 0.62 -31.29 4.28
N THR A 23 0.69 -31.47 2.95
CA THR A 23 1.98 -31.47 2.23
C THR A 23 2.07 -30.54 1.02
N MET A 24 1.10 -29.63 0.83
CA MET A 24 1.18 -28.55 -0.16
C MET A 24 0.85 -27.17 0.42
N VAL A 25 1.55 -26.76 1.48
CA VAL A 25 1.70 -25.32 1.80
C VAL A 25 3.17 -25.04 2.11
N LEU A 26 4.06 -25.56 1.27
CA LEU A 26 5.49 -25.27 1.33
C LEU A 26 6.03 -24.93 -0.06
N LYS A 27 5.34 -24.03 -0.80
CA LYS A 27 5.90 -23.37 -1.98
C LYS A 27 5.06 -22.23 -2.55
N SER A 28 4.45 -21.38 -1.71
CA SER A 28 4.37 -19.97 -2.10
C SER A 28 5.61 -19.27 -1.57
N LYS A 29 6.76 -19.59 -2.20
CA LYS A 29 7.73 -18.52 -2.48
C LYS A 29 6.99 -17.59 -3.43
N THR A 30 6.10 -16.77 -2.87
CA THR A 30 5.69 -15.51 -3.47
C THR A 30 7.01 -14.92 -3.88
N ALA A 31 7.26 -14.87 -5.19
CA ALA A 31 8.31 -14.03 -5.72
C ALA A 31 8.04 -12.70 -5.04
N LYS A 32 8.85 -12.38 -4.02
CA LYS A 32 8.90 -11.06 -3.44
C LYS A 32 9.38 -10.30 -4.66
N VAL A 33 8.43 -9.75 -5.41
CA VAL A 33 8.69 -8.69 -6.35
C VAL A 33 9.23 -7.64 -5.42
N ILE A 34 10.55 -7.68 -5.22
CA ILE A 34 11.28 -6.65 -4.53
C ILE A 34 11.10 -5.52 -5.51
N SER A 35 10.05 -4.75 -5.25
CA SER A 35 9.84 -3.52 -5.94
C SER A 35 11.16 -2.77 -5.85
N PRO A 36 11.66 -2.20 -6.96
CA PRO A 36 12.87 -1.37 -6.93
C PRO A 36 12.72 -0.16 -5.97
N TYR A 37 11.53 0.06 -5.43
CA TYR A 37 11.18 1.07 -4.43
C TYR A 37 11.06 0.53 -3.00
N SER A 38 11.60 -0.65 -2.66
CA SER A 38 11.51 -1.21 -1.29
C SER A 38 12.38 -0.43 -0.28
N SER A 39 12.13 0.85 -0.11
CA SER A 39 12.53 1.58 1.08
C SER A 39 11.80 0.96 2.26
N ASP A 40 12.56 0.48 3.24
CA ASP A 40 11.99 0.12 4.54
C ASP A 40 11.95 1.38 5.39
N PHE A 41 10.84 2.12 5.26
CA PHE A 41 10.67 3.39 5.96
C PHE A 41 10.76 3.23 7.49
N ASN A 42 10.47 2.05 8.06
CA ASN A 42 10.69 1.83 9.49
C ASN A 42 12.17 1.88 9.85
N LEU A 43 13.04 1.34 8.99
CA LEU A 43 14.49 1.42 9.18
C LEU A 43 14.98 2.85 8.98
N ASP A 44 14.54 3.51 7.91
CA ASP A 44 14.95 4.88 7.56
C ASP A 44 14.62 5.88 8.70
N PHE A 45 13.42 5.76 9.27
CA PHE A 45 12.96 6.62 10.36
C PHE A 45 13.32 6.08 11.75
N SER A 46 13.78 4.83 11.85
CA SER A 46 13.95 4.11 13.13
C SER A 46 12.65 4.09 13.96
N SER A 47 11.53 3.86 13.27
CA SER A 47 10.18 3.99 13.80
C SER A 47 9.45 2.64 13.78
N SER A 48 8.59 2.41 14.76
CA SER A 48 7.72 1.23 14.84
C SER A 48 6.32 1.48 14.26
N ASN A 49 6.12 2.65 13.64
CA ASN A 49 4.84 3.09 13.10
C ASN A 49 4.30 2.12 12.04
N LEU A 50 3.17 1.47 12.33
CA LEU A 50 2.55 0.49 11.44
C LEU A 50 2.14 1.07 10.08
N ALA A 51 1.92 2.39 9.99
CA ALA A 51 1.61 3.05 8.73
C ALA A 51 2.79 2.95 7.73
N LEU A 52 4.04 3.01 8.23
CA LEU A 52 5.25 2.91 7.41
C LEU A 52 5.41 1.54 6.77
N LYS A 53 4.92 0.47 7.42
CA LYS A 53 4.95 -0.89 6.85
C LYS A 53 4.18 -1.01 5.53
N LYS A 54 3.12 -0.20 5.36
CA LYS A 54 2.29 -0.21 4.14
C LYS A 54 2.62 0.94 3.18
N LEU A 55 3.45 1.88 3.61
CA LEU A 55 3.72 3.11 2.88
C LEU A 55 4.25 2.86 1.47
N THR A 56 5.21 1.95 1.32
CA THR A 56 5.75 1.56 0.01
C THR A 56 4.66 1.06 -0.94
N SER A 57 3.74 0.22 -0.45
CA SER A 57 2.62 -0.29 -1.24
C SER A 57 1.61 0.81 -1.61
N ILE A 58 1.39 1.78 -0.72
CA ILE A 58 0.53 2.94 -0.99
C ILE A 58 1.15 3.81 -2.09
N ILE A 59 2.46 4.11 -2.00
CA ILE A 59 3.19 4.89 -3.01
C ILE A 59 3.11 4.20 -4.37
N GLU A 60 3.39 2.90 -4.43
CA GLU A 60 3.32 2.11 -5.65
C GLU A 60 1.91 2.09 -6.25
N SER A 61 0.89 1.89 -5.42
CA SER A 61 -0.52 1.92 -5.84
C SER A 61 -0.89 3.29 -6.41
N GLY A 62 -0.47 4.38 -5.75
CA GLY A 62 -0.69 5.75 -6.20
C GLY A 62 -0.04 6.03 -7.56
N ARG A 63 1.22 5.63 -7.74
CA ARG A 63 1.95 5.78 -9.01
C ARG A 63 1.31 4.93 -10.12
N LYS A 64 1.01 3.66 -9.85
CA LYS A 64 0.40 2.74 -10.82
C LYS A 64 -0.97 3.22 -11.30
N LYS A 65 -1.80 3.73 -10.39
CA LYS A 65 -3.15 4.22 -10.70
C LYS A 65 -3.18 5.69 -11.12
N LYS A 66 -2.04 6.38 -11.10
CA LYS A 66 -1.95 7.85 -11.27
C LYS A 66 -2.95 8.58 -10.36
N SER A 67 -2.99 8.17 -9.09
CA SER A 67 -3.92 8.71 -8.08
C SER A 67 -3.22 9.75 -7.21
N ALA A 68 -3.53 11.03 -7.43
CA ALA A 68 -3.01 12.12 -6.62
C ALA A 68 -3.38 11.96 -5.14
N GLU A 69 -4.62 11.58 -4.84
CA GLU A 69 -5.12 11.40 -3.47
C GLU A 69 -4.35 10.31 -2.70
N THR A 70 -4.05 9.20 -3.38
CA THR A 70 -3.26 8.11 -2.79
C THR A 70 -1.82 8.53 -2.52
N LEU A 71 -1.23 9.34 -3.42
CA LEU A 71 0.11 9.91 -3.20
C LEU A 71 0.13 10.97 -2.10
N LEU A 72 -0.90 11.81 -2.00
CA LEU A 72 -1.05 12.79 -0.90
C LEU A 72 -1.19 12.09 0.46
N SER A 73 -1.93 10.97 0.51
CA SER A 73 -2.03 10.16 1.74
C SER A 73 -0.67 9.61 2.17
N ALA A 74 0.14 9.14 1.20
CA ALA A 74 1.51 8.71 1.48
C ALA A 74 2.42 9.88 1.88
N ALA A 75 2.28 11.04 1.22
CA ALA A 75 3.01 12.25 1.55
C ALA A 75 2.74 12.71 2.99
N MET A 76 1.48 12.66 3.42
CA MET A 76 1.08 13.01 4.79
C MET A 76 1.78 12.12 5.83
N ILE A 77 1.78 10.80 5.62
CA ILE A 77 2.47 9.85 6.52
C ILE A 77 3.95 10.20 6.61
N LEU A 78 4.60 10.50 5.46
CA LEU A 78 6.00 10.89 5.44
C LEU A 78 6.25 12.23 6.14
N PHE A 79 5.45 13.27 5.90
CA PHE A 79 5.63 14.55 6.58
C PHE A 79 5.50 14.42 8.11
N MET A 80 4.55 13.61 8.58
CA MET A 80 4.39 13.35 10.00
C MET A 80 5.62 12.66 10.59
N GLU A 81 6.15 11.66 9.89
CA GLU A 81 7.32 10.90 10.36
C GLU A 81 8.63 11.70 10.24
N GLU A 82 8.79 12.47 9.16
CA GLU A 82 9.92 13.38 8.97
C GLU A 82 9.96 14.45 10.07
N LYS A 83 8.79 15.00 10.43
CA LYS A 83 8.67 16.00 11.50
C LYS A 83 8.89 15.39 12.89
N SER A 84 8.41 14.17 13.14
CA SER A 84 8.56 13.51 14.44
C SER A 84 9.99 13.06 14.70
N THR A 85 10.68 12.56 13.67
CA THR A 85 12.02 11.98 13.79
C THR A 85 13.15 12.94 13.43
N GLY A 86 12.84 14.02 12.70
CA GLY A 86 13.84 14.92 12.11
C GLY A 86 14.66 14.29 10.98
N LYS A 87 14.33 13.07 10.55
CA LYS A 87 15.01 12.33 9.50
C LYS A 87 14.26 12.46 8.17
N LYS A 88 14.94 12.13 7.08
CA LYS A 88 14.35 12.05 5.74
C LYS A 88 14.76 10.73 5.10
N SER A 89 13.81 10.04 4.50
CA SER A 89 14.06 8.87 3.65
C SER A 89 14.41 9.30 2.22
N ASN A 90 14.80 8.33 1.38
CA ASN A 90 15.10 8.58 -0.03
C ASN A 90 13.89 9.14 -0.81
N ILE A 91 12.69 8.66 -0.48
CA ILE A 91 11.42 9.26 -0.92
C ILE A 91 10.92 10.12 0.23
N THR A 92 10.69 11.40 0.00
CA THR A 92 10.25 12.36 1.03
C THR A 92 8.79 12.78 0.85
N GLY A 93 8.17 13.31 1.91
CA GLY A 93 6.82 13.87 1.85
C GLY A 93 6.68 14.92 0.75
N ILE A 94 7.67 15.82 0.64
CA ILE A 94 7.70 16.87 -0.39
C ILE A 94 7.86 16.31 -1.80
N SER A 95 8.61 15.22 -1.98
CA SER A 95 8.75 14.57 -3.30
C SER A 95 7.42 13.99 -3.78
N LEU A 96 6.67 13.35 -2.88
CA LEU A 96 5.35 12.79 -3.20
C LEU A 96 4.30 13.88 -3.42
N LEU A 97 4.36 14.99 -2.68
CA LEU A 97 3.49 16.13 -2.91
C LEU A 97 3.69 16.72 -4.32
N LYS A 98 4.94 16.85 -4.77
CA LYS A 98 5.25 17.27 -6.15
C LYS A 98 4.71 16.29 -7.18
N GLU A 99 4.92 14.98 -6.99
CA GLU A 99 4.35 13.95 -7.88
C GLU A 99 2.81 14.03 -7.95
N ALA A 100 2.15 14.19 -6.81
CA ALA A 100 0.69 14.36 -6.76
C ALA A 100 0.24 15.64 -7.48
N THR A 101 1.02 16.71 -7.38
CA THR A 101 0.77 17.99 -8.08
C THR A 101 0.82 17.81 -9.59
N GLU A 102 1.84 17.13 -10.10
CA GLU A 102 1.93 16.85 -11.54
C GLU A 102 0.74 16.02 -12.05
N ILE A 103 0.30 15.04 -11.26
CA ILE A 103 -0.89 14.24 -11.60
C ILE A 103 -2.14 15.13 -11.61
N ALA A 104 -2.32 16.00 -10.61
CA ALA A 104 -3.45 16.91 -10.53
C ALA A 104 -3.48 17.87 -11.74
N LEU A 105 -2.34 18.49 -12.08
CA LEU A 105 -2.20 19.35 -13.27
C LEU A 105 -2.58 18.62 -14.56
N ARG A 106 -2.07 17.40 -14.76
CA ARG A 106 -2.40 16.59 -15.96
C ARG A 106 -3.86 16.13 -15.99
N SER A 107 -4.50 15.96 -14.84
CA SER A 107 -5.90 15.53 -14.75
C SER A 107 -6.90 16.61 -15.17
N LYS A 108 -6.49 17.90 -15.16
CA LYS A 108 -7.36 19.07 -15.36
C LYS A 108 -8.56 19.12 -14.40
N SER A 109 -8.50 18.41 -13.28
CA SER A 109 -9.56 18.40 -12.26
C SER A 109 -9.35 19.54 -11.28
N LYS A 110 -10.22 20.56 -11.34
CA LYS A 110 -10.24 21.67 -10.38
C LYS A 110 -10.28 21.19 -8.93
N LYS A 111 -11.02 20.10 -8.67
CA LYS A 111 -11.10 19.48 -7.33
C LYS A 111 -9.74 18.95 -6.86
N LEU A 112 -8.99 18.28 -7.74
CA LEU A 112 -7.67 17.75 -7.39
C LEU A 112 -6.63 18.87 -7.25
N LEU A 113 -6.71 19.91 -8.09
CA LEU A 113 -5.86 21.10 -7.97
C LEU A 113 -6.09 21.82 -6.65
N LYS A 114 -7.36 22.01 -6.26
CA LYS A 114 -7.70 22.57 -4.95
C LYS A 114 -7.16 21.71 -3.81
N LEU A 115 -7.35 20.40 -3.87
CA LEU A 115 -6.84 19.49 -2.84
C LEU A 115 -5.32 19.58 -2.69
N VAL A 116 -4.58 19.59 -3.81
CA VAL A 116 -3.12 19.73 -3.78
C VAL A 116 -2.70 21.13 -3.29
N SER A 117 -3.41 22.18 -3.69
CA SER A 117 -3.21 23.55 -3.21
C SER A 117 -3.36 23.63 -1.69
N ASP A 118 -4.38 23.00 -1.11
CA ASP A 118 -4.58 22.94 0.36
C ASP A 118 -3.35 22.32 1.06
N TYR A 119 -2.77 21.25 0.50
CA TYR A 119 -1.55 20.63 1.02
C TYR A 119 -0.30 21.53 0.88
N TRP A 120 -0.22 22.34 -0.19
CA TRP A 120 0.87 23.31 -0.34
C TRP A 120 0.73 24.49 0.62
N ALA A 121 -0.48 24.94 0.90
CA ALA A 121 -0.74 26.04 1.82
C ALA A 121 -0.51 25.66 3.29
N ASP A 122 -0.69 24.38 3.65
CA ASP A 122 -0.55 23.92 5.03
C ASP A 122 0.90 24.01 5.54
N PRO A 123 1.17 24.73 6.66
CA PRO A 123 2.50 24.83 7.26
C PRO A 123 3.08 23.50 7.77
N ALA A 124 2.25 22.49 8.02
CA ALA A 124 2.69 21.16 8.42
C ALA A 124 3.22 20.33 7.24
N PHE A 125 2.91 20.74 5.99
CA PHE A 125 3.23 20.00 4.77
C PHE A 125 4.08 20.86 3.82
N GLY A 126 3.48 21.43 2.77
CA GLY A 126 4.21 22.16 1.74
C GLY A 126 4.73 23.53 2.17
N ASN A 127 4.05 24.18 3.13
CA ASN A 127 4.40 25.51 3.66
C ASN A 127 4.77 26.54 2.57
N ASN A 128 3.98 26.58 1.49
CA ASN A 128 4.18 27.45 0.34
C ASN A 128 2.84 27.98 -0.16
N SER A 129 2.27 28.94 0.57
CA SER A 129 0.97 29.55 0.26
C SER A 129 0.96 30.24 -1.10
N LYS A 130 2.08 30.86 -1.52
CA LYS A 130 2.17 31.48 -2.84
C LYS A 130 2.00 30.46 -3.97
N TYR A 131 2.70 29.33 -3.88
CA TYR A 131 2.53 28.27 -4.89
C TYR A 131 1.14 27.63 -4.84
N ALA A 132 0.55 27.53 -3.65
CA ALA A 132 -0.84 27.08 -3.51
C ALA A 132 -1.83 28.00 -4.23
N GLU A 133 -1.64 29.32 -4.13
CA GLU A 133 -2.43 30.32 -4.86
C GLU A 133 -2.22 30.19 -6.37
N ASP A 134 -0.96 30.15 -6.82
CA ASP A 134 -0.60 30.02 -8.24
C ASP A 134 -1.25 28.77 -8.90
N LEU A 135 -1.42 27.67 -8.14
CA LEU A 135 -2.03 26.42 -8.65
C LEU A 135 -3.53 26.53 -8.98
N ILE A 136 -4.24 27.47 -8.36
CA ILE A 136 -5.70 27.61 -8.50
C ILE A 136 -6.11 28.91 -9.20
N TYR A 137 -5.15 29.79 -9.50
CA TYR A 137 -5.39 31.10 -10.10
C TYR A 137 -5.53 31.06 -11.64
N ASP A 138 -5.35 29.90 -12.27
CA ASP A 138 -5.39 29.71 -13.74
C ASP A 138 -6.83 29.56 -14.30
N GLU A 139 -7.80 30.34 -13.77
CA GLU A 139 -9.18 30.44 -14.31
C GLU A 139 -9.39 31.66 -15.22
#